data_AF-A0A316HK12-F1
#
_entry.id   AF-A0A316HK12-F1
#
_cell.length_a   1.000
_cell.length_b   1.000
_cell.length_c   1.000
_cell.angle_alpha   90.00
_cell.angle_beta   90.00
_cell.angle_gamma   90.00
#
_symmetry.space_group_name_H-M   'P 1'
#
loop_
_entity.id
_entity.type
_entity.pdbx_description
1 polymer ?
#
loop_
_entity_poly.entity_id
_entity_poly.type
_entity_poly.pdbx_seq_one_letter_code
_entity_poly.pdbx_strand_id
1 'polypeptide(L)'
;MLRIARLLARLSAAGLPRLLAEDCLTGTCFDRNIAALAERLQVPAIAIYSREDAIAPWRSCLDPCTECVEVRSTHTGMGLDPDLYRVLKPRLARWADDSRQSTMPRAPQRTHGART
;
A
#
# COMPACT_ATOMS: atom_id res chain seq x y z
N MET A 1 7.00 -16.38 -9.12
CA MET A 1 7.17 -14.94 -9.41
C MET A 1 8.61 -14.52 -9.67
N LEU A 2 9.56 -14.78 -8.76
CA LEU A 2 10.94 -14.34 -8.94
C LEU A 2 11.63 -14.85 -10.22
N ARG A 3 11.28 -16.06 -10.69
CA ARG A 3 11.75 -16.58 -12.01
C ARG A 3 11.31 -15.71 -13.19
N ILE A 4 10.07 -15.20 -13.16
CA ILE A 4 9.52 -14.32 -14.19
C ILE A 4 10.22 -12.96 -14.12
N ALA A 5 10.38 -12.37 -12.93
CA ALA A 5 11.08 -11.11 -12.76
C ALA A 5 12.53 -11.17 -13.30
N ARG A 6 13.27 -12.24 -12.99
CA ARG A 6 14.61 -12.47 -13.53
C ARG A 6 14.63 -12.70 -15.04
N LEU A 7 13.60 -13.33 -15.61
CA LEU A 7 13.47 -13.46 -17.05
C LEU A 7 13.27 -12.09 -17.72
N LEU A 8 12.41 -11.24 -17.16
CA LEU A 8 12.20 -9.87 -17.64
C LEU A 8 13.50 -9.06 -17.58
N ALA A 9 14.24 -9.13 -16.47
CA ALA A 9 15.56 -8.49 -16.33
C ALA A 9 16.56 -8.94 -17.40
N ARG A 10 16.60 -10.25 -17.70
CA ARG A 10 17.47 -10.80 -18.76
C ARG A 10 17.05 -10.35 -20.15
N LEU A 11 15.75 -10.30 -20.43
CA LEU A 11 15.23 -9.79 -21.70
C LEU A 11 15.52 -8.29 -21.87
N SER A 12 15.40 -7.51 -20.79
CA SER A 12 15.82 -6.10 -20.76
C SER A 12 17.30 -5.96 -21.11
N ALA A 13 18.17 -6.75 -20.47
CA ALA A 13 19.60 -6.78 -20.76
C ALA A 13 19.93 -7.24 -22.19
N ALA A 14 19.08 -8.07 -22.79
CA ALA A 14 19.18 -8.50 -24.18
C ALA A 14 18.65 -7.44 -25.18
N GLY A 15 18.21 -6.27 -24.72
CA GLY A 15 17.83 -5.14 -25.57
C GLY A 15 16.32 -4.97 -25.78
N LEU A 16 15.46 -5.73 -25.08
CA LEU A 16 14.01 -5.46 -25.13
C LEU A 16 13.68 -4.22 -24.29
N PRO A 17 13.19 -3.13 -24.91
CA PRO A 17 12.94 -1.89 -24.19
C PRO A 17 11.73 -2.02 -23.26
N ARG A 18 11.68 -1.15 -22.24
CA ARG A 18 10.54 -1.00 -21.32
C ARG A 18 10.19 -2.24 -20.48
N LEU A 19 11.13 -3.18 -20.34
CA LEU A 19 11.03 -4.26 -19.36
C LEU A 19 11.69 -3.85 -18.04
N LEU A 20 11.29 -4.53 -16.97
CA LEU A 20 12.00 -4.48 -15.69
C LEU A 20 13.47 -4.87 -15.92
N ALA A 21 14.40 -4.07 -15.38
CA ALA A 21 15.83 -4.29 -15.47
C ALA A 21 16.39 -4.84 -14.15
N GLU A 22 17.63 -5.35 -14.16
CA GLU A 22 18.29 -5.85 -12.94
C GLU A 22 18.41 -4.77 -11.85
N ASP A 23 18.58 -3.51 -12.26
CA ASP A 23 18.65 -2.34 -11.36
C ASP A 23 17.37 -2.16 -10.51
N CYS A 24 16.22 -2.67 -10.98
CA CYS A 24 14.97 -2.70 -10.21
C CYS A 24 14.98 -3.71 -9.06
N LEU A 25 15.86 -4.70 -9.08
CA LEU A 25 15.93 -5.78 -8.09
C LEU A 25 17.00 -5.52 -7.04
N THR A 26 18.13 -4.95 -7.43
CA THR A 26 19.32 -4.85 -6.57
C THR A 26 20.11 -3.55 -6.71
N GLY A 27 19.65 -2.61 -7.55
CA GLY A 27 20.42 -1.41 -7.90
C GLY A 27 19.78 -0.10 -7.45
N THR A 28 20.20 0.99 -8.09
CA THR A 28 19.83 2.37 -7.72
C THR A 28 18.33 2.64 -7.86
N CYS A 29 17.66 2.01 -8.83
CA CYS A 29 16.20 2.07 -8.94
C CYS A 29 15.52 1.40 -7.75
N PHE A 30 16.03 0.25 -7.30
CA PHE A 30 15.55 -0.41 -6.07
C PHE A 30 15.74 0.50 -4.86
N ASP A 31 16.94 1.04 -4.64
CA ASP A 31 17.24 1.89 -3.48
C ASP A 31 16.35 3.15 -3.44
N ARG A 32 16.17 3.80 -4.60
CA ARG A 32 15.28 4.95 -4.73
C ARG A 32 13.83 4.58 -4.40
N ASN A 33 13.36 3.42 -4.85
CA ASN A 33 12.02 2.95 -4.54
C ASN A 33 11.86 2.67 -3.04
N ILE A 34 12.84 2.02 -2.41
CA ILE A 34 12.80 1.78 -0.96
C ILE A 34 12.80 3.08 -0.17
N ALA A 35 13.61 4.06 -0.56
CA ALA A 35 13.63 5.37 0.08
C ALA A 35 12.28 6.08 -0.03
N ALA A 36 11.65 6.06 -1.21
CA ALA A 36 10.34 6.66 -1.42
C ALA A 36 9.23 5.94 -0.63
N LEU A 37 9.29 4.62 -0.51
CA LEU A 37 8.32 3.84 0.29
C LEU A 37 8.40 4.16 1.79
N ALA A 38 9.53 4.66 2.29
CA ALA A 38 9.69 5.06 3.69
C ALA A 38 9.06 6.43 3.99
N GLU A 39 8.59 7.17 2.98
CA GLU A 39 7.96 8.45 3.17
C GLU A 39 6.53 8.30 3.71
N ARG A 40 6.18 9.15 4.70
CA ARG A 40 4.87 9.12 5.34
C ARG A 40 3.78 9.57 4.38
N LEU A 41 2.74 8.74 4.22
CA LEU A 41 1.52 9.10 3.50
C LEU A 41 0.73 10.19 4.25
N GLN A 42 0.21 11.16 3.49
CA GLN A 42 -0.59 12.28 4.01
C GLN A 42 -2.11 11.99 4.05
N VAL A 43 -2.48 10.72 3.87
CA VAL A 43 -3.86 10.23 3.85
C VAL A 43 -3.97 9.02 4.77
N PRO A 44 -5.18 8.67 5.25
CA PRO A 44 -5.38 7.40 5.95
C PRO A 44 -4.85 6.23 5.12
N ALA A 45 -4.03 5.39 5.74
CA ALA A 45 -3.36 4.29 5.07
C ALA A 45 -3.39 3.02 5.93
N ILE A 46 -3.12 1.88 5.31
CA ILE A 46 -2.77 0.63 5.98
C ILE A 46 -1.63 -0.01 5.18
N ALA A 47 -0.62 -0.51 5.87
CA ALA A 47 0.44 -1.31 5.27
C ALA A 47 0.03 -2.79 5.31
N ILE A 48 -0.13 -3.41 4.14
CA ILE A 48 -0.42 -4.85 4.02
C ILE A 48 0.81 -5.51 3.40
N TYR A 49 1.31 -6.55 4.07
CA TYR A 49 2.52 -7.25 3.64
C TYR A 49 2.33 -8.76 3.73
N SER A 50 3.24 -9.51 3.11
CA SER A 50 3.31 -10.96 3.25
C SER A 50 4.76 -11.40 3.30
N ARG A 51 5.09 -12.30 4.23
CA ARG A 51 6.40 -12.96 4.23
C ARG A 51 6.56 -13.96 3.07
N GLU A 52 5.46 -14.36 2.44
CA GLU A 52 5.43 -15.21 1.25
C GLU A 52 5.57 -14.39 -0.06
N ASP A 53 5.63 -13.06 0.03
CA ASP A 53 5.98 -12.20 -1.10
C ASP A 53 7.48 -12.32 -1.43
N ALA A 54 7.78 -12.87 -2.61
CA ALA A 54 9.14 -13.05 -3.12
C ALA A 54 9.61 -11.94 -4.08
N ILE A 55 8.81 -10.89 -4.26
CA ILE A 55 9.10 -9.74 -5.12
C ILE A 55 9.35 -8.50 -4.26
N ALA A 56 8.41 -8.13 -3.39
CA ALA A 56 8.57 -7.01 -2.47
C ALA A 56 9.16 -7.52 -1.13
N PRO A 57 10.35 -7.04 -0.71
CA PRO A 57 10.90 -7.42 0.59
C PRO A 57 9.98 -6.99 1.73
N TRP A 58 9.34 -7.93 2.41
CA TRP A 58 8.28 -7.60 3.39
C TRP A 58 8.67 -6.59 4.46
N ARG A 59 9.95 -6.53 4.84
CA ARG A 59 10.47 -5.55 5.82
C ARG A 59 10.37 -4.10 5.34
N SER A 60 10.51 -3.86 4.03
CA SER A 60 10.33 -2.52 3.46
C SER A 60 8.87 -2.12 3.34
N CYS A 61 7.94 -3.05 3.52
CA CYS A 61 6.51 -2.77 3.54
C CYS A 61 6.01 -2.35 4.93
N LEU A 62 6.85 -2.41 5.96
CA LEU A 62 6.50 -1.96 7.31
C LEU A 62 6.60 -0.45 7.39
N ASP A 63 5.50 0.21 7.73
CA ASP A 63 5.43 1.65 7.93
C ASP A 63 5.15 1.95 9.41
N PRO A 64 6.06 2.61 10.14
CA PRO A 64 5.85 2.97 11.55
C PRO A 64 4.73 3.99 11.76
N CYS A 65 4.28 4.66 10.71
CA CYS A 65 3.23 5.67 10.75
C CYS A 65 1.82 5.10 10.58
N THR A 66 1.69 3.82 10.23
CA THR A 66 0.39 3.16 10.07
C THR A 66 0.36 1.75 10.62
N GLU A 67 -0.84 1.21 10.71
CA GLU A 67 -1.06 -0.19 11.01
C GLU A 67 -0.43 -1.08 9.94
N CYS A 68 0.32 -2.09 10.37
CA CYS A 68 0.92 -3.10 9.51
C CYS A 68 0.22 -4.45 9.73
N VAL A 69 -0.31 -5.04 8.67
CA VAL A 69 -1.04 -6.32 8.72
C VAL A 69 -0.39 -7.34 7.77
N GLU A 70 -0.02 -8.50 8.31
CA GLU A 70 0.46 -9.62 7.51
C GLU A 70 -0.73 -10.40 6.93
N VAL A 71 -0.67 -10.71 5.64
CA VAL A 71 -1.53 -11.69 4.97
C VAL A 71 -0.66 -12.82 4.40
N ARG A 72 -1.20 -14.03 4.31
CA ARG A 72 -0.46 -15.20 3.81
C ARG A 72 -0.71 -15.39 2.31
N SER A 73 -0.02 -14.58 1.51
CA SER A 73 -0.22 -14.58 0.06
C SER A 73 1.07 -14.35 -0.72
N THR A 74 1.09 -14.77 -1.97
CA THR A 74 2.17 -14.40 -2.91
C THR A 74 1.93 -13.01 -3.49
N HIS A 75 2.99 -12.34 -3.99
CA HIS A 75 2.92 -10.98 -4.53
C HIS A 75 1.67 -10.66 -5.38
N THR A 76 1.45 -11.38 -6.49
CA THR A 76 0.29 -11.16 -7.36
C THR A 76 -0.95 -11.90 -6.88
N GLY A 77 -0.77 -13.01 -6.14
CA GLY A 77 -1.89 -13.70 -5.51
C GLY A 77 -2.63 -12.82 -4.50
N MET A 78 -1.92 -11.91 -3.84
CA MET A 78 -2.45 -11.01 -2.81
C MET A 78 -3.64 -10.20 -3.31
N GLY A 79 -3.59 -9.72 -4.56
CA GLY A 79 -4.69 -8.95 -5.16
C GLY A 79 -5.99 -9.73 -5.35
N LEU A 80 -5.97 -11.05 -5.21
CA LEU A 80 -7.14 -11.93 -5.29
C LEU A 80 -7.38 -12.69 -3.97
N ASP A 81 -6.59 -12.42 -2.94
CA ASP A 81 -6.63 -13.14 -1.68
C ASP A 81 -7.83 -12.71 -0.84
N PRO A 82 -8.73 -13.62 -0.44
CA PRO A 82 -9.86 -13.28 0.43
C PRO A 82 -9.45 -12.63 1.75
N ASP A 83 -8.28 -12.98 2.30
CA ASP A 83 -7.78 -12.40 3.55
C ASP A 83 -7.40 -10.93 3.38
N LEU A 84 -6.89 -10.54 2.19
CA LEU A 84 -6.67 -9.13 1.86
C LEU A 84 -7.98 -8.34 2.02
N TYR A 85 -9.08 -8.85 1.45
CA TYR A 85 -10.36 -8.15 1.46
C TYR A 85 -11.02 -8.14 2.85
N ARG A 86 -10.81 -9.18 3.66
CA ARG A 86 -11.21 -9.16 5.08
C ARG A 86 -10.54 -8.03 5.85
N VAL A 87 -9.28 -7.73 5.54
CA VAL A 87 -8.52 -6.62 6.14
C VAL A 87 -8.98 -5.27 5.58
N LEU A 88 -9.12 -5.14 4.25
CA LEU A 88 -9.44 -3.87 3.59
C LEU A 88 -10.86 -3.38 3.88
N LYS A 89 -11.86 -4.26 3.78
CA LYS A 89 -13.29 -3.89 3.84
C LYS A 89 -13.65 -2.99 5.02
N PRO A 90 -13.36 -3.34 6.29
CA PRO A 90 -13.74 -2.49 7.42
C PRO A 90 -13.00 -1.14 7.45
N ARG A 91 -11.77 -1.06 6.94
CA ARG A 91 -10.99 0.19 6.89
C ARG A 91 -11.54 1.14 5.84
N LEU A 92 -11.76 0.63 4.63
CA LEU A 92 -12.34 1.40 3.54
C LEU A 92 -13.74 1.90 3.88
N ALA A 93 -14.58 1.08 4.54
CA ALA A 93 -15.90 1.51 4.99
C ALA A 93 -15.83 2.71 5.95
N ARG A 94 -14.98 2.63 6.98
CA ARG A 94 -14.78 3.73 7.94
C ARG A 94 -14.28 5.00 7.27
N TRP A 95 -13.24 4.91 6.45
CA TRP A 95 -12.67 6.08 5.78
C TRP A 95 -13.65 6.74 4.81
N ALA A 96 -14.49 5.96 4.14
CA ALA A 96 -15.55 6.49 3.30
C ALA A 96 -16.61 7.26 4.11
N ASP A 97 -16.97 6.78 5.30
CA ASP A 97 -17.89 7.49 6.20
C ASP A 97 -17.27 8.78 6.76
N ASP A 98 -16.01 8.77 7.17
CA ASP A 98 -15.29 9.94 7.66
C ASP A 98 -15.17 11.03 6.59
N SER A 99 -14.88 10.61 5.35
CA SER A 99 -14.77 11.52 4.19
C SER A 99 -16.11 12.18 3.86
N ARG A 100 -17.22 11.43 3.93
CA ARG A 100 -18.57 11.96 3.74
C ARG A 100 -18.92 13.00 4.79
N GLN A 101 -18.58 12.76 6.06
CA GLN A 101 -18.84 13.69 7.16
C GLN A 101 -18.05 14.98 7.04
N SER A 102 -16.78 14.92 6.61
CA SER A 102 -15.95 16.13 6.38
C SER A 102 -16.44 17.00 5.23
N THR A 103 -17.16 16.40 4.26
CA THR A 103 -17.65 17.11 3.06
C THR A 103 -19.02 17.80 3.30
N MET A 104 -19.79 17.34 4.29
CA MET A 104 -21.08 17.97 4.64
C MET A 104 -20.86 19.31 5.36
N PRO A 105 -21.57 20.40 4.98
CA PRO A 105 -21.50 21.65 5.72
C PRO A 105 -21.93 21.40 7.17
N ARG A 106 -21.06 21.75 8.13
CA ARG A 106 -21.34 21.64 9.56
C ARG A 106 -22.61 22.44 9.86
N ALA A 107 -23.70 21.75 10.22
CA ALA A 107 -24.95 22.40 10.61
C ALA A 107 -24.66 23.37 11.77
N PRO A 108 -25.27 24.58 11.79
CA PRO A 108 -25.04 25.54 12.85
C PRO A 108 -25.44 24.92 14.18
N GLN A 109 -24.49 24.89 15.12
CA GLN A 109 -24.74 24.42 16.47
C GLN A 109 -25.79 25.33 17.09
N ARG A 110 -26.98 24.79 17.35
CA ARG A 110 -28.02 25.49 18.11
C ARG A 110 -27.49 25.76 19.51
N THR A 111 -27.05 26.99 19.77
CA THR A 111 -26.79 27.46 21.11
C THR A 111 -28.11 27.40 21.88
N HIS A 112 -28.22 26.46 22.82
CA HIS A 112 -29.33 26.41 23.75
C HIS A 112 -29.13 27.57 24.73
N GLY A 113 -29.65 28.75 24.36
CA GLY A 113 -29.68 29.91 25.22
C GLY A 113 -30.46 29.57 26.49
N ALA A 114 -29.80 29.72 27.63
CA ALA A 114 -30.37 29.53 28.95
C ALA A 114 -31.64 30.36 29.10
N ARG A 115 -32.74 29.70 29.48
CA ARG A 115 -33.92 30.38 30.03
C ARG A 115 -33.58 30.84 31.44
N THR A 116 -33.60 32.14 31.65
CA THR A 116 -33.86 32.80 32.93
C THR A 116 -35.04 33.72 32.76
#